data_AF-A0A953XZC0-F1
#
_entry.id   AF-A0A953XZC0-F1
#
_cell.length_a   1.000
_cell.length_b   1.000
_cell.length_c   1.000
_cell.angle_alpha   90.00
_cell.angle_beta   90.00
_cell.angle_gamma   90.00
#
_symmetry.space_group_name_H-M   'P 1'
#
loop_
_entity.id
_entity.type
_entity.pdbx_description
1 polymer ?
#
loop_
_entity_poly.entity_id
_entity_poly.type
_entity_poly.pdbx_seq_one_letter_code
_entity_poly.pdbx_strand_id
1 'polypeptide(L)'
;MFQNVANLFRIPDIRRRILVTLGFLLVYRVGWNIPIPGIDLDVLKSLGGGGGEGSDFAQLFGIISGGGIFSCALFSLGIMPYISASIIFSLLTKVVPSLEAVAKEGSAGQRKINQWTRLATVPLALVQAIILVANVYKSNNTPIHQPLLPDGFGLAILAVLALTAGTILLMWIGEQ
;
A
#
# COMPACT_ATOMS: atom_id res chain seq x y z
N MET A 1 -11.15 33.89 4.78
CA MET A 1 -10.63 32.52 4.56
C MET A 1 -9.98 32.34 3.18
N PHE A 2 -10.63 32.70 2.06
CA PHE A 2 -10.05 32.56 0.71
C PHE A 2 -8.79 33.40 0.44
N GLN A 3 -8.63 34.57 1.06
CA GLN A 3 -7.38 35.37 0.97
C GLN A 3 -6.16 34.68 1.59
N ASN A 4 -6.36 33.84 2.62
CA ASN A 4 -5.26 33.09 3.24
C ASN A 4 -4.79 31.94 2.32
N VAL A 5 -5.72 31.34 1.57
CA VAL A 5 -5.42 30.34 0.52
C VAL A 5 -4.66 30.98 -0.64
N ALA A 6 -5.01 32.20 -1.06
CA ALA A 6 -4.26 32.92 -2.09
C ALA A 6 -2.85 33.35 -1.62
N ASN A 7 -2.69 33.70 -0.35
CA ASN A 7 -1.40 34.06 0.23
C ASN A 7 -0.44 32.86 0.39
N LEU A 8 -0.97 31.63 0.52
CA LEU A 8 -0.18 30.39 0.54
C LEU A 8 0.60 30.17 -0.78
N PHE A 9 0.03 30.57 -1.93
CA PHE A 9 0.72 30.49 -3.23
C PHE A 9 1.74 31.60 -3.47
N ARG A 10 1.74 32.64 -2.63
CA ARG A 10 2.60 33.81 -2.75
C ARG A 10 3.98 33.59 -2.12
N ILE A 11 4.07 32.68 -1.14
CA ILE A 11 5.33 32.30 -0.49
C ILE A 11 6.01 31.21 -1.33
N PRO A 12 7.23 31.44 -1.86
CA PRO A 12 7.87 30.53 -2.80
C PRO A 12 8.15 29.14 -2.21
N ASP A 13 8.42 29.07 -0.90
CA ASP A 13 8.70 27.82 -0.18
C ASP A 13 7.45 26.92 -0.07
N ILE A 14 6.30 27.53 0.27
CA ILE A 14 5.03 26.80 0.40
C ILE A 14 4.53 26.34 -0.98
N ARG A 15 4.62 27.20 -2.00
CA ARG A 15 4.30 26.84 -3.38
C ARG A 15 5.14 25.64 -3.85
N ARG A 16 6.43 25.59 -3.52
CA ARG A 16 7.30 24.46 -3.88
C ARG A 16 6.85 23.17 -3.21
N ARG A 17 6.51 23.21 -1.92
CA ARG A 17 5.97 22.03 -1.19
C ARG A 17 4.66 21.54 -1.80
N ILE A 18 3.72 22.45 -2.09
CA ILE A 18 2.45 22.11 -2.72
C ILE A 18 2.66 21.44 -4.08
N LEU A 19 3.57 21.96 -4.92
CA LEU A 19 3.88 21.36 -6.23
C LEU A 19 4.53 19.98 -6.09
N VAL A 20 5.40 19.78 -5.11
CA VAL A 20 6.01 18.47 -4.82
C VAL A 20 4.94 17.46 -4.37
N THR A 21 4.08 17.83 -3.42
CA THR A 21 2.97 16.98 -2.97
C THR A 21 2.01 16.64 -4.11
N LEU A 22 1.65 17.62 -4.95
CA LEU A 22 0.84 17.36 -6.15
C LEU A 22 1.55 16.42 -7.13
N GLY A 23 2.86 16.55 -7.30
CA GLY A 23 3.68 15.63 -8.11
C GLY A 23 3.61 14.21 -7.59
N PHE A 24 3.76 14.01 -6.28
CA PHE A 24 3.63 12.69 -5.65
C PHE A 24 2.22 12.09 -5.80
N LEU A 25 1.18 12.90 -5.64
CA LEU A 25 -0.20 12.47 -5.89
C LEU A 25 -0.42 12.04 -7.35
N LEU A 26 0.22 12.74 -8.30
CA LEU A 26 0.16 12.38 -9.72
C LEU A 26 0.86 11.05 -9.98
N VAL A 27 2.05 10.81 -9.40
CA VAL A 27 2.76 9.53 -9.49
C VAL A 27 1.92 8.39 -8.92
N TYR A 28 1.32 8.59 -7.74
CA TYR A 28 0.39 7.63 -7.14
C TYR A 28 -0.79 7.31 -8.08
N ARG A 29 -1.38 8.35 -8.68
CA ARG A 29 -2.49 8.20 -9.63
C ARG A 29 -2.09 7.48 -10.92
N VAL A 30 -0.89 7.71 -11.44
CA VAL A 30 -0.41 7.01 -12.64
C VAL A 30 -0.13 5.55 -12.34
N GLY A 31 0.52 5.22 -11.23
CA GLY A 31 0.82 3.83 -10.88
C GLY A 31 -0.43 3.01 -10.55
N TRP A 32 -1.55 3.66 -10.23
CA TRP A 32 -2.86 3.01 -10.17
C TRP A 32 -3.39 2.49 -11.50
N ASN A 33 -2.99 3.12 -12.61
CA ASN A 33 -3.44 2.73 -13.94
C ASN A 33 -2.51 1.68 -14.58
N ILE A 34 -1.43 1.27 -13.89
CA ILE A 34 -0.49 0.26 -14.36
C ILE A 34 -0.95 -1.11 -13.83
N PRO A 35 -1.59 -1.96 -14.66
CA PRO A 35 -2.01 -3.29 -14.24
C PRO A 35 -0.80 -4.20 -14.00
N ILE A 36 -0.93 -5.10 -13.03
CA ILE A 36 0.10 -6.10 -12.77
C ILE A 36 -0.01 -7.19 -13.85
N PRO A 37 1.11 -7.57 -14.48
CA PRO A 37 1.10 -8.64 -15.48
C PRO A 37 0.64 -9.96 -14.86
N GLY A 38 -0.35 -10.60 -15.48
CA GLY A 38 -0.84 -11.94 -15.11
C GLY A 38 -2.09 -11.98 -14.22
N ILE A 39 -2.76 -10.85 -13.96
CA ILE A 39 -4.04 -10.82 -13.23
C ILE A 39 -5.11 -10.10 -14.07
N ASP A 40 -6.23 -10.78 -14.30
CA ASP A 40 -7.40 -10.18 -14.95
C ASP A 40 -8.21 -9.34 -13.96
N LEU A 41 -8.48 -8.09 -14.34
CA LEU A 41 -9.20 -7.10 -13.54
C LEU A 41 -10.67 -7.48 -13.31
N ASP A 42 -11.26 -8.26 -14.22
CA ASP A 42 -12.67 -8.63 -14.13
C ASP A 42 -12.92 -9.74 -13.09
N VAL A 43 -11.91 -10.57 -12.80
CA VAL A 43 -11.97 -11.60 -11.74
C VAL A 43 -12.01 -10.95 -10.35
N LEU A 44 -11.27 -9.85 -10.12
CA LEU A 44 -11.26 -9.16 -8.83
C LEU A 44 -12.54 -8.36 -8.55
N LYS A 45 -13.19 -7.82 -9.58
CA LYS A 45 -14.53 -7.22 -9.45
C LYS A 45 -15.57 -8.25 -9.01
N SER A 46 -15.45 -9.50 -9.50
CA SER A 46 -16.35 -10.58 -9.09
C SER A 46 -16.15 -11.01 -7.63
N LEU A 47 -14.92 -10.93 -7.09
CA LEU A 47 -14.62 -11.15 -5.68
C LEU A 47 -15.14 -10.03 -4.77
N GLY A 48 -15.24 -8.80 -5.28
CA GLY A 48 -15.79 -7.64 -4.56
C GLY A 48 -17.32 -7.54 -4.55
N GLY A 49 -18.00 -8.18 -5.51
CA GLY A 49 -19.45 -8.11 -5.67
C GLY A 49 -20.26 -9.18 -4.93
N GLY A 50 -19.62 -10.16 -4.30
CA GLY A 50 -20.30 -11.19 -3.51
C GLY A 50 -20.69 -10.67 -2.12
N GLY A 51 -21.98 -10.35 -1.92
CA GLY A 51 -22.54 -9.83 -0.67
C GLY A 51 -22.53 -10.82 0.51
N GLY A 52 -21.35 -11.14 1.02
CA GLY A 52 -21.16 -11.81 2.32
C GLY A 52 -20.44 -10.88 3.29
N GLU A 53 -20.55 -11.10 4.60
CA GLU A 53 -20.06 -10.22 5.68
C GLU A 53 -18.55 -9.82 5.59
N GLY A 54 -17.73 -10.53 4.81
CA GLY A 54 -16.36 -10.15 4.47
C GLY A 54 -16.22 -9.02 3.42
N SER A 55 -17.30 -8.69 2.71
CA SER A 55 -17.34 -7.65 1.68
C SER A 55 -17.23 -6.25 2.26
N ASP A 56 -17.75 -6.00 3.45
CA ASP A 56 -17.71 -4.67 4.08
C ASP A 56 -16.30 -4.29 4.53
N PHE A 57 -15.54 -5.26 5.06
CA PHE A 57 -14.13 -5.05 5.39
C PHE A 57 -13.29 -4.87 4.12
N ALA A 58 -13.53 -5.69 3.09
CA ALA A 58 -12.87 -5.52 1.78
C ALA A 58 -13.24 -4.20 1.09
N GLN A 59 -14.46 -3.70 1.24
CA GLN A 59 -14.91 -2.40 0.72
C GLN A 59 -14.29 -1.23 1.49
N LEU A 60 -14.24 -1.30 2.83
CA LEU A 60 -13.53 -0.32 3.65
C LEU A 60 -12.04 -0.28 3.30
N PHE A 61 -11.42 -1.45 3.06
CA PHE A 61 -10.05 -1.58 2.58
C PHE A 61 -9.87 -1.02 1.17
N GLY A 62 -10.87 -1.22 0.30
CA GLY A 62 -10.95 -0.59 -1.01
C GLY A 62 -10.89 0.93 -0.86
N ILE A 63 -11.68 1.53 0.01
CA ILE A 63 -11.71 2.99 0.22
C ILE A 63 -10.38 3.50 0.80
N ILE A 64 -9.80 2.79 1.77
CA ILE A 64 -8.52 3.17 2.41
C ILE A 64 -7.33 3.00 1.44
N SER A 65 -7.38 2.02 0.53
CA SER A 65 -6.36 1.82 -0.51
C SER A 65 -6.51 2.76 -1.72
N GLY A 66 -7.63 3.50 -1.83
CA GLY A 66 -7.96 4.37 -2.97
C GLY A 66 -8.78 3.69 -4.08
N GLY A 67 -9.26 2.47 -3.85
CA GLY A 67 -10.04 1.59 -4.75
C GLY A 67 -9.27 0.36 -5.29
N GLY A 68 -8.12 0.00 -4.70
CA GLY A 68 -7.00 -0.65 -5.40
C GLY A 68 -7.01 -2.14 -5.34
N ILE A 69 -7.81 -2.67 -4.44
CA ILE A 69 -8.06 -4.10 -4.35
C ILE A 69 -8.91 -4.53 -5.55
N PHE A 70 -9.76 -3.64 -6.08
CA PHE A 70 -10.64 -3.93 -7.22
C PHE A 70 -10.02 -3.60 -8.58
N SER A 71 -8.89 -2.91 -8.59
CA SER A 71 -8.09 -2.64 -9.79
C SER A 71 -6.69 -3.19 -9.51
N CYS A 72 -6.35 -4.37 -10.03
CA CYS A 72 -5.05 -5.02 -9.79
C CYS A 72 -3.90 -4.21 -10.39
N ALA A 73 -3.59 -3.11 -9.72
CA ALA A 73 -2.61 -2.13 -10.08
C ALA A 73 -1.35 -2.34 -9.27
N LEU A 74 -0.23 -1.80 -9.75
CA LEU A 74 1.06 -1.85 -9.05
C LEU A 74 0.99 -1.41 -7.57
N PHE A 75 0.00 -0.58 -7.24
CA PHE A 75 -0.27 -0.03 -5.90
C PHE A 75 -1.49 -0.64 -5.20
N SER A 76 -1.90 -1.86 -5.55
CA SER A 76 -3.10 -2.51 -5.01
C SER A 76 -3.10 -2.65 -3.47
N LEU A 77 -1.95 -2.94 -2.87
CA LEU A 77 -1.75 -2.96 -1.40
C LEU A 77 -1.74 -1.57 -0.77
N GLY A 78 -1.53 -0.52 -1.57
CA GLY A 78 -1.46 0.87 -1.13
C GLY A 78 -0.41 1.10 -0.05
N ILE A 79 -0.72 1.98 0.90
CA ILE A 79 0.12 2.26 2.08
C ILE A 79 -0.26 1.38 3.29
N MET A 80 -1.14 0.41 3.08
CA MET A 80 -1.74 -0.38 4.15
C MET A 80 -0.74 -1.19 4.98
N PRO A 81 0.25 -1.88 4.38
CA PRO A 81 1.25 -2.61 5.15
C PRO A 81 1.99 -1.72 6.17
N TYR A 82 2.21 -0.44 5.81
CA TYR A 82 2.85 0.54 6.68
C TYR A 82 1.92 0.99 7.81
N ILE A 83 0.65 1.27 7.49
CA ILE A 83 -0.36 1.60 8.50
C ILE A 83 -0.46 0.45 9.51
N SER A 84 -0.58 -0.79 9.04
CA SER A 84 -0.62 -1.97 9.91
C SER A 84 0.64 -2.09 10.77
N ALA A 85 1.83 -1.92 10.20
CA ALA A 85 3.08 -1.93 10.96
C ALA A 85 3.09 -0.84 12.06
N SER A 86 2.64 0.37 11.75
CA SER A 86 2.61 1.49 12.69
C SER A 86 1.65 1.21 13.87
N ILE A 87 0.52 0.55 13.62
CA ILE A 87 -0.43 0.13 14.65
C ILE A 87 0.20 -0.97 15.52
N ILE A 88 0.88 -1.95 14.91
CA ILE A 88 1.60 -3.00 15.65
C ILE A 88 2.61 -2.37 16.63
N PHE A 89 3.45 -1.43 16.18
CA PHE A 89 4.39 -0.75 17.07
C PHE A 89 3.70 0.16 18.10
N SER A 90 2.60 0.82 17.73
CA SER A 90 1.78 1.63 18.65
C SER A 90 1.14 0.79 19.76
N LEU A 91 0.84 -0.48 19.50
CA LEU A 91 0.35 -1.43 20.50
C LEU A 91 1.51 -2.05 21.29
N LEU A 92 2.59 -2.46 20.62
CA LEU A 92 3.78 -3.06 21.27
C LEU A 92 4.43 -2.12 22.27
N THR A 93 4.45 -0.82 22.00
CA THR A 93 4.96 0.20 22.94
C THR A 93 4.15 0.28 24.24
N LYS A 94 2.89 -0.15 24.27
CA LYS A 94 2.06 -0.21 25.49
C LYS A 94 2.17 -1.53 26.23
N VAL A 95 2.50 -2.61 25.52
CA VAL A 95 2.54 -3.98 26.08
C VAL A 95 3.95 -4.35 26.52
N VAL A 96 4.98 -3.84 25.84
CA VAL A 96 6.37 -4.20 26.08
C VAL A 96 7.11 -3.03 26.75
N PRO A 97 7.51 -3.16 28.03
CA PRO A 97 8.11 -2.06 28.79
C PRO A 97 9.46 -1.59 28.24
N SER A 98 10.20 -2.45 27.52
CA SER A 98 11.44 -2.05 26.85
C SER A 98 11.18 -1.10 25.67
N LEU A 99 10.12 -1.33 24.89
CA LEU A 99 9.71 -0.41 23.82
C LEU A 99 9.10 0.88 24.38
N GLU A 100 8.39 0.81 25.51
CA GLU A 100 7.90 1.98 26.22
C GLU A 100 9.04 2.89 26.69
N ALA A 101 10.12 2.30 27.21
CA ALA A 101 11.33 3.04 27.61
C ALA A 101 11.97 3.75 26.41
N VAL A 102 12.08 3.07 25.27
CA VAL A 102 12.58 3.68 24.02
C VAL A 102 11.66 4.80 23.55
N ALA A 103 10.34 4.64 23.63
CA ALA A 103 9.39 5.70 23.27
C ALA A 103 9.53 6.93 24.18
N LYS A 104 9.91 6.74 25.46
CA LYS A 104 10.16 7.81 26.44
C LYS A 104 11.48 8.57 26.22
N GLU A 105 12.39 8.09 25.37
CA GLU A 105 13.62 8.80 24.96
C GLU A 105 13.36 10.06 24.10
N GLY A 106 12.10 10.42 23.87
CA GLY A 106 11.70 11.62 23.13
C GLY A 106 11.89 11.48 21.62
N SER A 107 12.49 12.49 20.97
CA SER A 107 12.62 12.54 19.50
C SER A 107 13.54 11.45 18.93
N ALA A 108 14.56 11.03 19.68
CA ALA A 108 15.46 9.96 19.28
C ALA A 108 14.77 8.58 19.33
N GLY A 109 13.96 8.35 20.36
CA GLY A 109 13.16 7.14 20.55
C GLY A 109 12.10 6.94 19.47
N GLN A 110 11.34 8.01 19.18
CA GLN A 110 10.35 8.04 18.10
C GLN A 110 10.97 7.71 16.74
N ARG A 111 12.18 8.21 16.45
CA ARG A 111 12.90 7.87 15.21
C ARG A 111 13.26 6.39 15.13
N LYS A 112 13.71 5.77 16.23
CA LYS A 112 14.01 4.33 16.26
C LYS A 112 12.75 3.49 16.00
N ILE A 113 11.62 3.84 16.62
CA ILE A 113 10.35 3.14 16.42
C ILE A 113 9.88 3.27 14.96
N ASN A 114 10.03 4.45 14.35
CA ASN A 114 9.69 4.64 12.94
C ASN A 114 10.59 3.82 12.01
N GLN A 115 11.90 3.69 12.33
CA GLN A 115 12.81 2.82 11.58
C GLN A 115 12.41 1.34 11.68
N TRP A 116 12.04 0.87 12.87
CA TRP A 116 11.55 -0.50 13.05
C TRP A 116 10.21 -0.74 12.34
N THR A 117 9.31 0.24 12.37
CA THR A 117 8.04 0.21 11.63
C THR A 117 8.28 0.06 10.14
N ARG A 118 9.22 0.83 9.58
CA ARG A 118 9.65 0.73 8.19
C ARG A 118 10.21 -0.65 7.86
N LEU A 119 11.08 -1.17 8.72
CA LEU A 119 11.69 -2.49 8.52
C LEU A 119 10.65 -3.61 8.59
N ALA A 120 9.65 -3.50 9.47
CA ALA A 120 8.56 -4.46 9.58
C ALA A 120 7.55 -4.38 8.43
N THR A 121 7.43 -3.22 7.79
CA THR A 121 6.53 -3.01 6.64
C THR A 121 6.94 -3.89 5.46
N VAL A 122 8.23 -4.08 5.22
CA VAL A 122 8.76 -4.88 4.09
C VAL A 122 8.30 -6.35 4.14
N PRO A 123 8.56 -7.12 5.21
CA PRO A 123 8.08 -8.50 5.30
C PRO A 123 6.55 -8.59 5.37
N LEU A 124 5.87 -7.61 6.00
CA LEU A 124 4.40 -7.56 6.01
C LEU A 124 3.83 -7.39 4.61
N ALA A 125 4.38 -6.46 3.82
CA ALA A 125 3.96 -6.25 2.44
C ALA A 125 4.21 -7.48 1.57
N LEU A 126 5.35 -8.15 1.76
CA LEU A 126 5.69 -9.37 1.04
C LEU A 126 4.72 -10.51 1.35
N VAL A 127 4.41 -10.74 2.63
CA VAL A 127 3.44 -11.77 3.03
C VAL A 127 2.05 -11.45 2.50
N GLN A 128 1.60 -10.19 2.60
CA GLN A 128 0.30 -9.78 2.09
C GLN A 128 0.21 -9.89 0.56
N ALA A 129 1.28 -9.57 -0.17
CA ALA A 129 1.37 -9.74 -1.61
C ALA A 129 1.25 -11.22 -2.01
N ILE A 130 1.93 -12.12 -1.30
CA ILE A 130 1.82 -13.57 -1.53
C ILE A 130 0.39 -14.05 -1.30
N ILE A 131 -0.26 -13.63 -0.21
CA ILE A 131 -1.64 -14.01 0.10
C ILE A 131 -2.59 -13.54 -1.00
N LEU A 132 -2.46 -12.29 -1.43
CA LEU A 132 -3.29 -11.71 -2.48
C LEU A 132 -3.15 -12.49 -3.79
N VAL A 133 -1.90 -12.70 -4.24
CA VAL A 133 -1.61 -13.45 -5.47
C VAL A 133 -2.11 -14.89 -5.35
N ALA A 134 -1.85 -15.59 -4.24
CA ALA A 134 -2.32 -16.95 -4.05
C ALA A 134 -3.85 -17.07 -4.08
N ASN A 135 -4.58 -16.11 -3.51
CA ASN A 135 -6.05 -16.08 -3.54
C ASN A 135 -6.59 -15.86 -4.96
N VAL A 136 -5.98 -14.96 -5.73
CA VAL A 136 -6.35 -14.72 -7.13
C VAL A 136 -6.11 -15.98 -7.98
N TYR A 137 -4.98 -16.68 -7.78
CA TYR A 137 -4.68 -17.91 -8.50
C TYR A 137 -5.60 -19.08 -8.10
N LYS A 138 -5.97 -19.20 -6.81
CA LYS A 138 -6.90 -20.25 -6.33
C LYS A 138 -8.34 -20.04 -6.78
N SER A 139 -8.77 -18.79 -6.98
CA SER A 139 -10.13 -18.47 -7.39
C SER A 139 -10.41 -18.78 -8.87
N ASN A 140 -9.38 -19.01 -9.68
CA ASN A 140 -9.51 -19.28 -11.12
C ASN A 140 -9.53 -20.78 -11.42
N ASN A 141 -10.74 -21.31 -11.63
CA ASN A 141 -10.99 -22.50 -12.47
C ASN A 141 -11.13 -22.08 -13.97
N THR A 142 -10.39 -21.08 -14.42
CA THR A 142 -10.42 -20.57 -15.80
C THR A 142 -8.99 -20.37 -16.33
N PRO A 143 -8.74 -20.72 -17.60
CA PRO A 143 -7.39 -20.83 -18.13
C PRO A 143 -6.77 -19.45 -18.23
N ILE A 144 -5.52 -19.32 -17.79
CA ILE A 144 -4.66 -18.19 -18.06
C ILE A 144 -4.53 -18.09 -19.59
N HIS A 145 -5.35 -17.27 -20.24
CA HIS A 145 -5.19 -16.91 -21.64
C HIS A 145 -4.05 -15.88 -21.74
N GLN A 146 -2.81 -16.35 -21.59
CA GLN A 146 -1.62 -15.91 -22.32
C GLN A 146 -0.38 -16.51 -21.61
N PRO A 147 0.18 -17.61 -22.12
CA PRO A 147 1.43 -18.15 -21.62
C PRO A 147 2.56 -17.29 -22.21
N LEU A 148 2.92 -16.19 -21.55
CA LEU A 148 4.24 -15.60 -21.78
C LEU A 148 5.35 -16.40 -21.06
N LEU A 149 4.99 -17.28 -20.12
CA LEU A 149 5.89 -18.19 -19.42
C LEU A 149 5.22 -19.56 -19.17
N PRO A 150 5.93 -20.70 -19.29
CA PRO A 150 5.31 -22.03 -19.35
C PRO A 150 4.60 -22.53 -18.08
N ASP A 151 4.82 -21.94 -16.89
CA ASP A 151 4.41 -22.57 -15.62
C ASP A 151 3.61 -21.68 -14.65
N GLY A 152 3.25 -20.43 -15.00
CA GLY A 152 2.49 -19.51 -14.12
C GLY A 152 3.22 -19.05 -12.84
N PHE A 153 4.18 -19.83 -12.34
CA PHE A 153 4.97 -19.56 -11.14
C PHE A 153 5.89 -18.35 -11.29
N GLY A 154 6.48 -18.16 -12.47
CA GLY A 154 7.30 -16.98 -12.78
C GLY A 154 6.50 -15.68 -12.78
N LEU A 155 5.25 -15.72 -13.27
CA LEU A 155 4.33 -14.58 -13.25
C LEU A 155 3.87 -14.27 -11.81
N ALA A 156 3.60 -15.30 -11.00
CA ALA A 156 3.25 -15.11 -9.59
C ALA A 156 4.37 -14.43 -8.80
N ILE A 157 5.62 -14.86 -8.97
CA ILE A 157 6.78 -14.22 -8.31
C ILE A 157 6.93 -12.78 -8.76
N LEU A 158 6.82 -12.52 -10.07
CA LEU A 158 6.93 -11.16 -10.61
C LEU A 158 5.82 -10.25 -10.07
N ALA A 159 4.58 -10.75 -9.96
CA ALA A 159 3.46 -10.03 -9.36
C ALA A 159 3.70 -9.70 -7.88
N VAL A 160 4.19 -10.66 -7.09
CA VAL A 160 4.53 -10.44 -5.67
C VAL A 160 5.62 -9.38 -5.53
N LEU A 161 6.68 -9.46 -6.35
CA LEU A 161 7.76 -8.47 -6.32
C LEU A 161 7.28 -7.09 -6.75
N ALA A 162 6.46 -6.99 -7.79
CA ALA A 162 5.88 -5.74 -8.27
C ALA A 162 5.00 -5.07 -7.20
N LEU A 163 4.13 -5.84 -6.55
CA LEU A 163 3.27 -5.38 -5.44
C LEU A 163 4.08 -4.90 -4.24
N THR A 164 5.09 -5.67 -3.85
CA THR A 164 5.97 -5.33 -2.71
C THR A 164 6.77 -4.07 -3.03
N ALA A 165 7.37 -3.98 -4.23
CA ALA A 165 8.12 -2.81 -4.68
C ALA A 165 7.23 -1.56 -4.76
N GLY A 166 6.02 -1.68 -5.30
CA GLY A 166 5.04 -0.59 -5.35
C GLY A 166 4.68 -0.06 -3.97
N THR A 167 4.42 -0.96 -3.01
CA THR A 167 4.12 -0.59 -1.62
C THR A 167 5.30 0.13 -0.95
N ILE A 168 6.53 -0.37 -1.12
CA ILE A 168 7.73 0.24 -0.56
C ILE A 168 7.96 1.64 -1.16
N LEU A 169 7.73 1.80 -2.45
CA LEU A 169 7.80 3.09 -3.13
C LEU A 169 6.78 4.07 -2.53
N LEU A 170 5.54 3.65 -2.29
CA LEU A 170 4.53 4.50 -1.66
C LEU A 170 4.87 4.89 -0.23
N MET A 171 5.39 3.96 0.56
CA MET A 171 5.90 4.27 1.90
C MET A 171 7.00 5.32 1.83
N TRP A 172 7.94 5.20 0.89
CA TRP A 172 9.02 6.17 0.71
C TRP A 172 8.50 7.55 0.28
N ILE A 173 7.51 7.60 -0.62
CA ILE A 173 6.84 8.85 -1.02
C ILE A 173 6.10 9.47 0.16
N GLY A 174 5.40 8.67 0.97
CA GLY A 174 4.60 9.17 2.09
C GLY A 174 5.41 9.75 3.24
N GLU A 175 6.70 9.42 3.34
CA GLU A 175 7.61 9.96 4.35
C GLU A 175 8.37 11.22 3.92
N GLN A 176 8.35 11.57 2.62
CA GLN A 176 8.99 12.78 2.05
C GLN A 176 8.06 13.99 2.11
#